data_AF-A0A7Z9Y486-F1
#
_entry.id   AF-A0A7Z9Y486-F1
#
_cell.length_a   1.000
_cell.length_b   1.000
_cell.length_c   1.000
_cell.angle_alpha   90.00
_cell.angle_beta   90.00
_cell.angle_gamma   90.00
#
_symmetry.space_group_name_H-M   'P 1'
#
loop_
_entity.id
_entity.type
_entity.pdbx_description
1 polymer ?
#
loop_
_entity_poly.entity_id
_entity_poly.type
_entity_poly.pdbx_seq_one_letter_code
_entity_poly.pdbx_strand_id
1 'polypeptide(L)'
;MKKIRQHLGWKLFLSYLTVILIGVFSLAVAAEWHAPSALSRHMSSMQTMMAGIDSGMMQDLLEDFRTAINEVLLVSAGLAVITAVIVSTFVTRRIIQPIQEMTAVSQRIANGHYDERVQISGEDELAKLGISFNRMAHQLEQTEDRRRQLIGDVAHELRTPLSSIKSVMEGLQDGVLPADPETFASVEREVNRLQRIVRDLEELSRAEAGELPMEMAPVNPAAFGQTAVDRLRLQFE
;
A
#
# COMPACT_ATOMS: atom_id res chain seq x y z
N MET A 1 -5.67 11.44 -27.08
CA MET A 1 -5.21 12.42 -26.07
C MET A 1 -5.77 12.21 -24.65
N LYS A 2 -6.94 11.57 -24.44
CA LYS A 2 -7.50 11.32 -23.08
C LYS A 2 -6.63 10.42 -22.16
N LYS A 3 -5.96 9.39 -22.70
CA LYS A 3 -5.13 8.46 -21.90
C LYS A 3 -3.91 9.13 -21.24
N ILE A 4 -3.31 10.14 -21.88
CA ILE A 4 -2.09 10.80 -21.37
C ILE A 4 -2.38 11.61 -20.08
N ARG A 5 -3.58 12.20 -19.96
CA ARG A 5 -3.99 12.97 -18.77
C ARG A 5 -4.24 12.13 -17.51
N GLN A 6 -4.37 10.81 -17.65
CA GLN A 6 -4.60 9.91 -16.52
C GLN A 6 -3.32 9.47 -15.83
N HIS A 7 -2.15 9.72 -16.41
CA HIS A 7 -0.86 9.37 -15.79
C HIS A 7 -0.41 10.43 -14.78
N LEU A 8 -0.13 10.03 -13.54
CA LEU A 8 0.42 10.87 -12.47
C LEU A 8 1.73 11.53 -12.92
N GLY A 9 2.57 10.79 -13.65
CA GLY A 9 3.81 11.31 -14.22
C GLY A 9 3.57 12.50 -15.15
N TRP A 10 2.49 12.51 -15.93
CA TRP A 10 2.12 13.65 -16.77
C TRP A 10 1.69 14.86 -15.93
N LYS A 11 0.98 14.65 -14.82
CA LYS A 11 0.59 15.75 -13.90
C LYS A 11 1.80 16.36 -13.21
N LEU A 12 2.75 15.53 -12.79
CA LEU A 12 4.04 15.98 -12.24
C LEU A 12 4.84 16.76 -13.27
N PHE A 13 4.97 16.21 -14.48
CA PHE A 13 5.63 16.88 -15.60
C PHE A 13 4.99 18.24 -15.88
N LEU A 14 3.66 18.33 -15.93
CA LEU A 14 2.95 19.60 -16.14
C LEU A 14 3.20 20.59 -15.00
N SER A 15 3.25 20.12 -13.75
CA SER A 15 3.54 20.99 -12.60
C SER A 15 4.95 21.58 -12.69
N TYR A 16 5.97 20.76 -12.99
CA TYR A 16 7.35 21.22 -13.16
C TYR A 16 7.51 22.10 -14.41
N LEU A 17 6.84 21.75 -15.52
CA LEU A 17 6.81 22.57 -16.72
C LEU A 17 6.22 23.95 -16.42
N THR A 18 5.18 24.02 -15.59
CA THR A 18 4.58 25.29 -15.15
C THR A 18 5.59 26.11 -14.33
N VAL A 19 6.35 25.48 -13.42
CA VAL A 19 7.44 26.17 -12.69
C VAL A 19 8.47 26.75 -13.66
N ILE A 20 8.92 25.93 -14.62
CA ILE A 20 9.92 26.35 -15.60
C ILE A 20 9.39 27.48 -16.46
N LEU A 21 8.15 27.39 -16.95
CA LEU A 21 7.53 28.44 -17.76
C LEU A 21 7.38 29.74 -17.00
N ILE A 22 6.94 29.71 -15.73
CA ILE A 22 6.85 30.92 -14.90
C ILE A 22 8.23 31.50 -14.61
N GLY A 23 9.22 30.65 -14.33
CA GLY A 23 10.61 31.06 -14.15
C GLY A 23 11.17 31.75 -15.39
N VAL A 24 11.03 31.12 -16.56
CA VAL A 24 11.48 31.68 -17.86
C VAL A 24 10.73 32.96 -18.20
N PHE A 25 9.41 33.01 -17.99
CA PHE A 25 8.63 34.22 -18.19
C PHE A 25 9.09 35.37 -17.28
N SER A 26 9.38 35.09 -16.00
CA SER A 26 9.91 36.09 -15.08
C SER A 26 11.27 36.63 -15.53
N LEU A 27 12.15 35.77 -16.05
CA LEU A 27 13.45 36.17 -16.61
C LEU A 27 13.30 36.95 -17.92
N ALA A 28 12.37 36.57 -18.79
CA ALA A 28 12.11 37.24 -20.05
C ALA A 28 11.54 38.64 -19.83
N VAL A 29 10.56 38.79 -18.94
CA VAL A 29 9.99 40.10 -18.56
C VAL A 29 11.06 40.99 -17.93
N ALA A 30 11.91 40.43 -17.06
CA ALA A 30 13.05 41.15 -16.50
C ALA A 30 14.02 41.65 -17.59
N ALA A 31 14.32 40.82 -18.59
CA ALA A 31 15.21 41.18 -19.69
C ALA A 31 14.58 42.23 -20.63
N GLU A 32 13.34 42.02 -21.07
CA GLU A 32 12.69 42.87 -22.07
C GLU A 32 12.26 44.23 -21.53
N TRP A 33 11.87 44.32 -20.26
CA TRP A 33 11.40 45.59 -19.71
C TRP A 33 12.55 46.52 -19.33
N HIS A 34 13.73 45.98 -18.99
CA HIS A 34 14.84 46.78 -18.48
C HIS A 34 15.99 46.97 -19.47
N ALA A 35 16.15 46.11 -20.48
CA ALA A 35 17.13 46.33 -21.55
C ALA A 35 16.92 47.63 -22.35
N PRO A 36 15.70 48.03 -22.77
CA PRO A 36 15.51 49.26 -23.54
C PRO A 36 15.65 50.54 -22.68
N SER A 37 15.38 50.49 -21.37
CA SER A 37 15.58 51.64 -20.48
C SER A 37 17.06 51.86 -20.13
N ALA A 38 17.86 50.79 -20.08
CA ALA A 38 19.32 50.90 -19.96
C ALA A 38 19.97 51.44 -21.25
N LEU A 39 19.52 50.95 -22.41
CA LEU A 39 20.05 51.37 -23.72
C LEU A 39 19.67 52.83 -24.05
N SER A 40 18.43 53.25 -23.76
CA SER A 40 17.98 54.64 -23.99
C SER A 40 18.70 55.65 -23.09
N ARG A 41 18.97 55.28 -21.83
CA ARG A 41 19.84 56.06 -20.92
C ARG A 41 21.28 56.15 -21.42
N HIS A 42 21.79 55.09 -22.05
CA HIS A 42 23.11 55.09 -22.68
C HIS A 42 23.18 56.02 -23.91
N MET A 43 22.13 56.07 -24.73
CA MET A 43 22.07 57.01 -25.86
C MET A 43 22.01 58.48 -25.41
N SER A 44 21.29 58.79 -24.32
CA SER A 44 21.27 60.14 -23.73
C SER A 44 22.58 60.52 -23.04
N SER A 45 23.29 59.57 -22.42
CA SER A 45 24.61 59.83 -21.82
C SER A 45 25.71 59.99 -22.86
N MET A 46 25.61 59.32 -24.02
CA MET A 46 26.52 59.51 -25.16
C MET A 46 26.36 60.91 -25.80
N GLN A 47 25.14 61.46 -25.79
CA GLN A 47 24.88 62.85 -26.19
C GLN A 47 25.44 63.88 -25.18
N THR A 48 25.53 63.49 -23.90
CA THR A 48 26.08 64.33 -22.81
C THR A 48 27.60 64.21 -22.68
N MET A 49 28.20 63.07 -23.07
CA MET A 49 29.66 62.88 -23.19
C MET A 49 30.32 63.87 -24.15
N MET A 50 29.57 64.40 -25.13
CA MET A 50 30.07 65.43 -26.05
C MET A 50 30.04 66.84 -25.42
N ALA A 51 29.47 67.01 -24.21
CA ALA A 51 29.14 68.31 -23.63
C ALA A 51 29.80 68.68 -22.28
N GLY A 52 30.53 67.79 -21.59
CA GLY A 52 31.33 68.21 -20.43
C GLY A 52 31.56 67.14 -19.36
N ILE A 53 32.75 67.19 -18.75
CA ILE A 53 33.22 66.26 -17.72
C ILE A 53 32.53 66.56 -16.40
N ASP A 54 31.73 65.61 -15.88
CA ASP A 54 31.29 65.61 -14.49
C ASP A 54 31.56 64.25 -13.83
N SER A 55 32.21 64.30 -12.66
CA SER A 55 32.68 63.13 -11.89
C SER A 55 31.57 62.43 -11.08
N GLY A 56 30.36 62.99 -11.01
CA GLY A 56 29.18 62.34 -10.41
C GLY A 56 28.49 61.31 -11.31
N MET A 57 28.72 61.35 -12.63
CA MET A 57 27.96 60.59 -13.63
C MET A 57 28.18 59.07 -13.54
N MET A 58 29.36 58.61 -13.11
CA MET A 58 29.65 57.18 -12.91
C MET A 58 28.95 56.62 -11.66
N GLN A 59 28.71 57.44 -10.63
CA GLN A 59 28.02 57.02 -9.41
C GLN A 59 26.52 56.86 -9.66
N ASP A 60 25.89 57.82 -10.35
CA ASP A 60 24.47 57.75 -10.70
C ASP A 60 24.14 56.55 -11.60
N LEU A 61 25.00 56.22 -12.57
CA LEU A 61 24.84 55.03 -13.42
C LEU A 61 24.91 53.72 -12.63
N LEU A 62 25.80 53.64 -11.63
CA LEU A 62 25.93 52.46 -10.78
C LEU A 62 24.73 52.31 -9.83
N GLU A 63 24.17 53.43 -9.36
CA GLU A 63 23.02 53.44 -8.44
C GLU A 63 21.70 53.08 -9.14
N ASP A 64 21.48 53.62 -10.34
CA ASP A 64 20.35 53.27 -11.22
C ASP A 64 20.38 51.79 -11.62
N PHE A 65 21.56 51.27 -11.99
CA PHE A 65 21.74 49.86 -12.36
C PHE A 65 21.46 48.93 -11.17
N ARG A 66 21.94 49.28 -9.98
CA ARG A 66 21.68 48.52 -8.75
C ARG A 66 20.20 48.48 -8.40
N THR A 67 19.50 49.60 -8.52
CA THR A 67 18.06 49.69 -8.22
C THR A 67 17.24 48.83 -9.18
N ALA A 68 17.54 48.93 -10.48
CA ALA A 68 16.91 48.13 -11.53
C ALA A 68 17.12 46.62 -11.32
N ILE A 69 18.34 46.19 -10.98
CA ILE A 69 18.61 44.77 -10.67
C ILE A 69 17.86 44.33 -9.41
N ASN A 70 17.85 45.13 -8.36
CA ASN A 70 17.18 44.77 -7.11
C ASN A 70 15.66 44.63 -7.29
N GLU A 71 15.01 45.51 -8.06
CA GLU A 71 13.58 45.41 -8.35
C GLU A 71 13.25 44.13 -9.12
N VAL A 72 14.03 43.82 -10.17
CA VAL A 72 13.92 42.57 -10.93
C VAL A 72 14.11 41.35 -10.04
N LEU A 73 15.14 41.34 -9.19
CA LEU A 73 15.41 40.24 -8.28
C LEU A 73 14.26 40.04 -7.29
N LEU A 74 13.70 41.12 -6.75
CA LEU A 74 12.57 41.05 -5.82
C LEU A 74 11.30 40.50 -6.48
N VAL A 75 10.97 40.97 -7.68
CA VAL A 75 9.78 40.49 -8.42
C VAL A 75 9.94 39.03 -8.84
N SER A 76 11.10 38.66 -9.40
CA SER A 76 11.38 37.29 -9.83
C SER A 76 11.45 36.31 -8.65
N ALA A 77 12.07 36.70 -7.53
CA ALA A 77 12.08 35.90 -6.31
C ALA A 77 10.67 35.70 -5.76
N GLY A 78 9.84 36.75 -5.75
CA GLY A 78 8.43 36.66 -5.32
C GLY A 78 7.63 35.67 -6.16
N LEU A 79 7.73 35.76 -7.50
CA LEU A 79 7.06 34.83 -8.41
C LEU A 79 7.55 33.38 -8.26
N ALA A 80 8.86 33.19 -8.06
CA ALA A 80 9.44 31.88 -7.83
C ALA A 80 8.89 31.24 -6.54
N VAL A 81 8.82 32.01 -5.45
CA VAL A 81 8.26 31.53 -4.17
C VAL A 81 6.79 31.15 -4.30
N ILE A 82 5.96 32.01 -4.91
CA ILE A 82 4.53 31.74 -5.12
C ILE A 82 4.35 30.43 -5.91
N THR A 83 5.12 30.27 -6.98
CA THR A 83 5.07 29.09 -7.84
C THR A 83 5.51 27.83 -7.10
N ALA A 84 6.58 27.92 -6.31
CA ALA A 84 7.07 26.83 -5.48
C ALA A 84 6.03 26.39 -4.44
N VAL A 85 5.34 27.33 -3.79
CA VAL A 85 4.27 27.04 -2.81
C VAL A 85 3.09 26.34 -3.49
N ILE A 86 2.67 26.80 -4.67
CA ILE A 86 1.57 26.18 -5.43
C ILE A 86 1.92 24.73 -5.80
N VAL A 87 3.11 24.49 -6.36
CA VAL A 87 3.53 23.14 -6.76
C VAL A 87 3.75 22.24 -5.56
N SER A 88 4.40 22.75 -4.50
CA SER A 88 4.59 22.01 -3.25
C SER A 88 3.26 21.56 -2.65
N THR A 89 2.28 22.46 -2.58
CA THR A 89 0.94 22.14 -2.05
C THR A 89 0.24 21.10 -2.93
N PHE A 90 0.36 21.21 -4.26
CA PHE A 90 -0.21 20.25 -5.19
C PHE A 90 0.40 18.85 -5.04
N VAL A 91 1.74 18.75 -5.00
CA VAL A 91 2.47 17.49 -4.84
C VAL A 91 2.15 16.85 -3.50
N THR A 92 2.17 17.63 -2.42
CA THR A 92 1.87 17.13 -1.08
C THR A 92 0.48 16.51 -1.00
N ARG A 93 -0.55 17.22 -1.48
CA ARG A 93 -1.94 16.73 -1.42
C ARG A 93 -2.22 15.56 -2.36
N ARG A 94 -1.54 15.51 -3.51
CA ARG A 94 -1.84 14.53 -4.56
C ARG A 94 -0.99 13.26 -4.53
N ILE A 95 0.14 13.30 -3.81
CA ILE A 95 1.10 12.19 -3.78
C ILE A 95 1.49 11.85 -2.35
N ILE A 96 2.03 12.81 -1.60
CA ILE A 96 2.61 12.53 -0.27
C ILE A 96 1.53 12.09 0.71
N GLN A 97 0.41 12.81 0.77
CA GLN A 97 -0.68 12.52 1.71
C GLN A 97 -1.33 11.15 1.47
N PRO A 98 -1.71 10.77 0.22
CA PRO A 98 -2.21 9.41 -0.05
C PRO A 98 -1.19 8.32 0.32
N ILE A 99 0.10 8.51 0.05
CA ILE A 99 1.13 7.52 0.41
C ILE A 99 1.22 7.37 1.93
N GLN A 100 1.22 8.47 2.68
CA GLN A 100 1.22 8.44 4.14
C GLN A 100 -0.03 7.74 4.71
N GLU A 101 -1.20 7.95 4.10
CA GLU A 101 -2.43 7.24 4.46
C GLU A 101 -2.29 5.73 4.24
N MET A 102 -1.77 5.32 3.08
CA MET A 102 -1.50 3.89 2.79
C MET A 102 -0.52 3.28 3.79
N THR A 103 0.53 4.00 4.16
CA THR A 103 1.47 3.56 5.21
C THR A 103 0.77 3.40 6.56
N ALA A 104 -0.06 4.38 6.96
CA ALA A 104 -0.78 4.33 8.22
C ALA A 104 -1.79 3.17 8.27
N VAL A 105 -2.55 2.96 7.19
CA VAL A 105 -3.49 1.82 7.06
C VAL A 105 -2.73 0.50 7.09
N SER A 106 -1.61 0.39 6.36
CA SER A 106 -0.74 -0.80 6.38
C SER A 106 -0.27 -1.14 7.80
N GLN A 107 0.12 -0.15 8.59
CA GLN A 107 0.53 -0.37 9.98
C GLN A 107 -0.65 -0.84 10.86
N ARG A 108 -1.86 -0.32 10.66
CA ARG A 108 -3.05 -0.77 11.39
C ARG A 108 -3.43 -2.20 11.05
N ILE A 109 -3.36 -2.57 9.78
CA ILE A 109 -3.56 -3.94 9.29
C ILE A 109 -2.49 -4.87 9.91
N ALA A 110 -1.23 -4.46 9.94
CA ALA A 110 -0.16 -5.23 10.58
C ALA A 110 -0.40 -5.43 12.10
N ASN A 111 -1.10 -4.49 12.74
CA ASN A 111 -1.53 -4.58 14.14
C ASN A 111 -2.86 -5.34 14.33
N GLY A 112 -3.41 -5.97 13.28
CA GLY A 112 -4.59 -6.84 13.36
C GLY A 112 -5.94 -6.20 12.95
N HIS A 113 -5.95 -4.95 12.48
CA HIS A 113 -7.17 -4.29 12.00
C HIS A 113 -7.39 -4.58 10.51
N TYR A 114 -7.82 -5.81 10.20
CA TYR A 114 -7.91 -6.31 8.81
C TYR A 114 -9.08 -5.74 7.99
N ASP A 115 -10.04 -5.08 8.63
CA ASP A 115 -11.22 -4.44 8.02
C ASP A 115 -10.92 -3.05 7.42
N GLU A 116 -9.76 -2.47 7.76
CA GLU A 116 -9.33 -1.15 7.31
C GLU A 116 -9.04 -1.08 5.80
N ARG A 117 -9.35 0.07 5.19
CA ARG A 117 -9.16 0.31 3.74
C ARG A 117 -8.68 1.73 3.50
N VAL A 118 -7.92 1.91 2.42
CA VAL A 118 -7.48 3.23 1.96
C VAL A 118 -8.59 3.85 1.11
N GLN A 119 -8.83 5.15 1.28
CA GLN A 119 -9.77 5.87 0.41
C GLN A 119 -9.15 6.11 -0.96
N ILE A 120 -9.85 5.69 -2.00
CA ILE A 120 -9.36 5.78 -3.39
C ILE A 120 -9.94 7.03 -4.03
N SER A 121 -9.07 7.95 -4.41
CA SER A 121 -9.44 9.18 -5.12
C SER A 121 -8.73 9.27 -6.47
N GLY A 122 -9.50 9.55 -7.53
CA GLY A 122 -8.98 9.71 -8.89
C GLY A 122 -8.89 8.39 -9.68
N GLU A 123 -8.21 8.47 -10.83
CA GLU A 123 -8.10 7.36 -11.81
C GLU A 123 -6.65 7.11 -12.26
N ASP A 124 -5.68 7.71 -11.56
CA ASP A 124 -4.26 7.59 -11.89
C ASP A 124 -3.61 6.35 -11.23
N GLU A 125 -2.30 6.24 -11.34
CA GLU A 125 -1.53 5.10 -10.84
C GLU A 125 -1.63 4.95 -9.33
N LEU A 126 -1.77 6.05 -8.58
CA LEU A 126 -2.01 5.99 -7.14
C LEU A 126 -3.38 5.40 -6.82
N ALA A 127 -4.41 5.76 -7.59
CA ALA A 127 -5.72 5.13 -7.45
C ALA A 127 -5.65 3.62 -7.75
N LYS A 128 -4.95 3.22 -8.81
CA LYS A 128 -4.71 1.79 -9.13
C LYS A 128 -3.95 1.07 -8.01
N LEU A 129 -2.94 1.71 -7.44
CA LEU A 129 -2.20 1.17 -6.30
C LEU A 129 -3.11 1.00 -5.08
N GLY A 130 -3.98 1.98 -4.80
CA GLY A 130 -5.00 1.90 -3.76
C GLY A 130 -5.99 0.73 -3.97
N ILE A 131 -6.44 0.50 -5.21
CA ILE A 131 -7.29 -0.66 -5.55
C ILE A 131 -6.55 -1.98 -5.25
N SER A 132 -5.30 -2.11 -5.72
CA SER A 132 -4.49 -3.31 -5.47
C SER A 132 -4.20 -3.53 -3.99
N PHE A 133 -3.93 -2.46 -3.25
CA PHE A 133 -3.74 -2.50 -1.80
C PHE A 133 -5.00 -2.99 -1.09
N ASN A 134 -6.18 -2.41 -1.40
CA ASN A 134 -7.44 -2.82 -0.80
C ASN A 134 -7.81 -4.28 -1.15
N ARG A 135 -7.42 -4.77 -2.33
CA ARG A 135 -7.56 -6.19 -2.68
C ARG A 135 -6.69 -7.08 -1.81
N MET A 136 -5.43 -6.72 -1.59
CA MET A 136 -4.53 -7.44 -0.68
C MET A 136 -5.09 -7.45 0.75
N ALA A 137 -5.53 -6.28 1.25
CA ALA A 137 -6.14 -6.16 2.57
C ALA A 137 -7.37 -7.08 2.72
N HIS A 138 -8.23 -7.13 1.70
CA HIS A 138 -9.39 -8.03 1.71
C HIS A 138 -9.01 -9.52 1.68
N GLN A 139 -7.98 -9.90 0.91
CA GLN A 139 -7.50 -11.29 0.92
C GLN A 139 -6.95 -11.66 2.30
N LEU A 140 -6.24 -10.74 2.95
CA LEU A 140 -5.71 -10.96 4.29
C LEU A 140 -6.82 -11.10 5.35
N GLU A 141 -7.84 -10.24 5.29
CA GLU A 141 -9.05 -10.34 6.12
C GLU A 141 -9.72 -11.71 5.97
N GLN A 142 -9.97 -12.16 4.74
CA GLN A 142 -10.57 -13.47 4.51
C GLN A 142 -9.70 -14.62 5.03
N THR A 143 -8.38 -14.52 4.92
CA THR A 143 -7.47 -15.55 5.46
C THR A 143 -7.53 -15.58 6.99
N GLU A 144 -7.56 -14.41 7.64
CA GLU A 144 -7.70 -14.33 9.09
C GLU A 144 -9.05 -14.87 9.57
N ASP A 145 -10.15 -14.55 8.87
CA ASP A 145 -11.49 -15.06 9.22
C ASP A 145 -11.55 -16.58 9.12
N ARG A 146 -10.99 -17.17 8.04
CA ARG A 146 -10.89 -18.63 7.89
C ARG A 146 -10.04 -19.24 9.00
N ARG A 147 -8.91 -18.62 9.36
CA ARG A 147 -8.05 -19.08 10.46
C ARG A 147 -8.82 -19.09 11.79
N ARG A 148 -9.56 -18.03 12.09
CA ARG A 148 -10.38 -17.92 13.32
C ARG A 148 -11.49 -18.96 13.36
N GLN A 149 -12.17 -19.17 12.23
CA GLN A 149 -13.20 -20.19 12.11
C GLN A 149 -12.62 -21.59 12.34
N LEU A 150 -11.51 -21.93 11.68
CA LEU A 150 -10.83 -23.22 11.85
C LEU A 150 -10.45 -23.46 13.32
N ILE A 151 -9.87 -22.46 13.99
CA ILE A 151 -9.53 -22.57 15.41
C ILE A 151 -10.78 -22.84 16.26
N GLY A 152 -11.89 -22.16 15.97
CA GLY A 152 -13.17 -22.37 16.64
C GLY A 152 -13.71 -23.78 16.44
N ASP A 153 -13.70 -24.26 15.20
CA ASP A 153 -14.20 -25.58 14.81
C ASP A 153 -13.36 -26.69 15.45
N VAL A 154 -12.02 -26.58 15.39
CA VAL A 154 -11.09 -27.51 16.05
C VAL A 154 -11.32 -27.53 17.56
N ALA A 155 -11.43 -26.35 18.20
CA ALA A 155 -11.68 -26.29 19.64
C ALA A 155 -13.00 -26.96 20.03
N HIS A 156 -14.03 -26.86 19.19
CA HIS A 156 -15.31 -27.53 19.41
C HIS A 156 -15.19 -29.05 19.25
N GLU A 157 -14.58 -29.52 18.16
CA GLU A 157 -14.40 -30.94 17.86
C GLU A 157 -13.53 -31.69 18.89
N LEU A 158 -12.57 -30.99 19.51
CA LEU A 158 -11.74 -31.53 20.59
C LEU A 158 -12.45 -31.53 21.95
N ARG A 159 -13.33 -30.55 22.21
CA ARG A 159 -14.03 -30.42 23.51
C ARG A 159 -14.95 -31.60 23.80
N THR A 160 -15.71 -32.05 22.79
CA THR A 160 -16.67 -33.15 22.92
C THR A 160 -16.04 -34.47 23.39
N PRO A 161 -15.03 -35.04 22.70
CA PRO A 161 -14.38 -36.28 23.12
C PRO A 161 -13.66 -36.11 24.47
N LEU A 162 -13.05 -34.95 24.72
CA LEU A 162 -12.40 -34.67 26.01
C LEU A 162 -13.40 -34.65 27.18
N SER A 163 -14.59 -34.06 26.97
CA SER A 163 -15.66 -34.04 27.97
C SER A 163 -16.22 -35.44 28.22
N SER A 164 -16.32 -36.25 27.17
CA SER A 164 -16.73 -37.67 27.27
C SER A 164 -15.73 -38.46 28.11
N ILE A 165 -14.43 -38.36 27.81
CA ILE A 165 -13.35 -39.00 28.59
C ILE A 165 -13.44 -38.58 30.06
N LYS A 166 -13.55 -37.26 30.32
CA LYS A 166 -13.66 -36.73 31.68
C LYS A 166 -14.87 -37.31 32.42
N SER A 167 -16.03 -37.36 31.78
CA SER A 167 -17.26 -37.89 32.38
C SER A 167 -17.12 -39.38 32.73
N VAL A 168 -16.48 -40.17 31.88
CA VAL A 168 -16.21 -41.59 32.15
C VAL A 168 -15.22 -41.75 33.30
N MET A 169 -14.16 -40.93 33.35
CA MET A 169 -13.19 -40.96 34.46
C MET A 169 -13.81 -40.57 35.79
N GLU A 170 -14.66 -39.54 35.81
CA GLU A 170 -15.41 -39.14 37.02
C GLU A 170 -16.36 -40.25 37.47
N GLY A 171 -17.09 -40.88 36.55
CA GLY A 171 -17.96 -42.01 36.86
C GLY A 171 -17.22 -43.22 37.43
N LEU A 172 -16.00 -43.51 36.95
CA LEU A 172 -15.13 -44.54 37.52
C LEU A 172 -14.63 -44.18 38.92
N GLN A 173 -14.26 -42.92 39.16
CA GLN A 173 -13.76 -42.43 40.45
C GLN A 173 -14.85 -42.43 41.53
N ASP A 174 -16.06 -42.02 41.16
CA ASP A 174 -17.22 -41.97 42.06
C ASP A 174 -17.86 -43.36 42.28
N GLY A 175 -17.37 -44.40 41.58
CA GLY A 175 -17.89 -45.77 41.65
C GLY A 175 -19.26 -45.96 40.97
N VAL A 176 -19.69 -44.98 40.17
CA VAL A 176 -20.95 -45.01 39.41
C VAL A 176 -20.82 -45.90 38.17
N LEU A 177 -19.64 -45.88 37.52
CA LEU A 177 -19.31 -46.74 36.37
C LEU A 177 -18.40 -47.90 36.81
N PRO A 178 -18.64 -49.13 36.31
CA PRO A 178 -17.77 -50.28 36.59
C PRO A 178 -16.43 -50.17 35.84
N ALA A 179 -15.36 -50.64 36.47
CA ALA A 179 -14.03 -50.74 35.84
C ALA A 179 -13.94 -52.01 34.96
N ASP A 180 -14.76 -52.07 33.92
CA ASP A 180 -14.85 -53.21 33.00
C ASP A 180 -14.27 -52.90 31.61
N PRO A 181 -14.05 -53.93 30.76
CA PRO A 181 -13.49 -53.74 29.43
C PRO A 181 -14.29 -52.79 28.54
N GLU A 182 -15.62 -52.73 28.68
CA GLU A 182 -16.46 -51.83 27.87
C GLU A 182 -16.24 -50.36 28.22
N THR A 183 -16.10 -50.06 29.51
CA THR A 183 -15.84 -48.71 30.01
C THR A 183 -14.48 -48.19 29.55
N PHE A 184 -13.44 -49.04 29.62
CA PHE A 184 -12.13 -48.70 29.07
C PHE A 184 -12.14 -48.56 27.55
N ALA A 185 -12.85 -49.43 26.83
CA ALA A 185 -13.00 -49.32 25.37
C ALA A 185 -13.73 -48.04 24.95
N SER A 186 -14.65 -47.51 25.78
CA SER A 186 -15.27 -46.21 25.55
C SER A 186 -14.24 -45.08 25.54
N VAL A 187 -13.33 -45.06 26.52
CA VAL A 187 -12.26 -44.06 26.61
C VAL A 187 -11.30 -44.19 25.43
N GLU A 188 -10.92 -45.43 25.09
CA GLU A 188 -10.04 -45.72 23.97
C GLU A 188 -10.62 -45.21 22.63
N ARG A 189 -11.93 -45.38 22.41
CA ARG A 189 -12.61 -44.83 21.22
C ARG A 189 -12.46 -43.31 21.11
N GLU A 190 -12.65 -42.59 22.21
CA GLU A 190 -12.51 -41.12 22.22
C GLU A 190 -11.06 -40.66 22.03
N VAL A 191 -10.09 -41.38 22.61
CA VAL A 191 -8.66 -41.13 22.37
C VAL A 191 -8.31 -41.36 20.90
N ASN A 192 -8.80 -42.45 20.30
CA ASN A 192 -8.60 -42.74 18.87
C ASN A 192 -9.26 -41.68 17.97
N ARG A 193 -10.42 -41.13 18.37
CA ARG A 193 -11.08 -40.02 17.68
C ARG A 193 -10.22 -38.75 17.75
N LEU A 194 -9.71 -38.38 18.93
CA LEU A 194 -8.80 -37.25 19.10
C LEU A 194 -7.55 -37.38 18.24
N GLN A 195 -6.91 -38.56 18.22
CA GLN A 195 -5.74 -38.82 17.38
C GLN A 195 -6.03 -38.66 15.89
N ARG A 196 -7.24 -39.04 15.43
CA ARG A 196 -7.65 -38.83 14.03
C ARG A 196 -7.76 -37.35 13.71
N ILE A 197 -8.43 -36.57 14.57
CA ILE A 197 -8.56 -35.11 14.39
C ILE A 197 -7.19 -34.44 14.31
N VAL A 198 -6.24 -34.82 15.18
CA VAL A 198 -4.88 -34.28 15.16
C VAL A 198 -4.17 -34.60 13.84
N ARG A 199 -4.24 -35.85 13.36
CA ARG A 199 -3.65 -36.24 12.07
C ARG A 199 -4.26 -35.47 10.90
N ASP A 200 -5.58 -35.32 10.88
CA ASP A 200 -6.28 -34.59 9.83
C ASP A 200 -5.84 -33.10 9.80
N LEU A 201 -5.60 -32.50 10.97
CA LEU A 201 -5.08 -31.13 11.09
C LEU A 201 -3.61 -31.00 10.64
N GLU A 202 -2.77 -31.99 10.94
CA GLU A 202 -1.39 -32.04 10.45
C GLU A 202 -1.33 -32.18 8.92
N GLU A 203 -2.20 -33.01 8.32
CA GLU A 203 -2.33 -33.12 6.88
C GLU A 203 -2.79 -31.82 6.23
N LEU A 204 -3.79 -31.15 6.82
CA LEU A 204 -4.25 -29.84 6.36
C LEU A 204 -3.14 -28.80 6.43
N SER A 205 -2.40 -28.72 7.54
CA SER A 205 -1.30 -27.76 7.71
C SER A 205 -0.20 -27.97 6.67
N ARG A 206 0.14 -29.22 6.34
CA ARG A 206 1.11 -29.54 5.27
C ARG A 206 0.59 -29.15 3.89
N ALA A 207 -0.71 -29.31 3.65
CA ALA A 207 -1.35 -28.89 2.41
C ALA A 207 -1.25 -27.37 2.23
N GLU A 208 -1.57 -26.60 3.27
CA GLU A 208 -1.51 -25.14 3.25
C GLU A 208 -0.08 -24.59 3.11
N ALA A 209 0.91 -25.28 3.68
CA ALA A 209 2.33 -24.95 3.51
C ALA A 209 2.87 -25.27 2.09
N GLY A 210 2.10 -25.95 1.24
CA GLY A 210 2.55 -26.42 -0.07
C GLY A 210 3.56 -27.58 0.02
N GLU A 211 3.61 -28.26 1.16
CA GLU A 211 4.56 -29.35 1.46
C GLU A 211 3.99 -30.74 1.11
N LEU A 212 2.84 -30.80 0.44
CA LEU A 212 2.31 -32.03 -0.15
C LEU A 212 2.83 -32.18 -1.58
N PRO A 213 3.88 -33.01 -1.81
CA PRO A 213 4.33 -33.29 -3.16
C PRO A 213 3.21 -33.97 -3.94
N MET A 214 2.77 -33.37 -5.04
CA MET A 214 1.83 -33.99 -5.95
C MET A 214 2.58 -34.72 -7.07
N GLU A 215 2.44 -36.04 -7.11
CA GLU A 215 2.87 -36.85 -8.24
C GLU A 215 1.79 -36.88 -9.32
N MET A 216 2.00 -36.12 -10.39
CA MET A 216 1.07 -36.06 -11.52
C MET A 216 1.31 -37.25 -12.45
N ALA A 217 0.36 -38.17 -12.52
CA ALA A 217 0.40 -39.32 -13.42
C ALA A 217 -0.94 -39.51 -14.16
N PRO A 218 -0.95 -40.01 -15.41
CA PRO A 218 -2.18 -40.41 -16.09
C PRO A 218 -2.84 -41.57 -15.33
N VAL A 219 -4.11 -41.40 -14.93
CA VAL A 219 -4.88 -42.42 -14.19
C VAL A 219 -6.16 -42.74 -14.95
N ASN A 220 -6.52 -44.02 -15.05
CA ASN A 220 -7.82 -44.45 -15.55
C ASN A 220 -8.88 -44.27 -14.44
N PRO A 221 -9.87 -43.38 -14.61
CA PRO A 221 -10.85 -43.07 -13.56
C PRO A 221 -11.69 -44.28 -13.14
N ALA A 222 -12.03 -45.16 -14.09
CA ALA A 222 -12.84 -46.35 -13.82
C ALA A 222 -12.08 -47.36 -12.95
N ALA A 223 -10.81 -47.61 -13.28
CA ALA A 223 -9.96 -48.51 -12.50
C ALA A 223 -9.67 -47.95 -11.09
N PHE A 224 -9.45 -46.64 -10.98
CA PHE A 224 -9.25 -45.98 -9.69
C PHE A 224 -10.51 -46.04 -8.81
N GLY A 225 -11.68 -45.76 -9.39
CA GLY A 225 -12.96 -45.88 -8.70
C GLY A 225 -13.24 -47.31 -8.22
N GLN A 226 -12.95 -48.31 -9.06
CA GLN A 226 -13.11 -49.72 -8.68
C GLN A 226 -12.21 -50.09 -7.49
N THR A 227 -10.96 -49.62 -7.49
CA THR A 227 -10.01 -49.83 -6.38
C THR A 227 -10.54 -49.24 -5.07
N ALA A 228 -11.14 -48.07 -5.12
CA ALA A 228 -11.74 -47.44 -3.93
C ALA A 228 -12.97 -48.23 -3.43
N VAL A 229 -13.83 -48.69 -4.34
CA VAL A 229 -15.00 -49.52 -4.02
C VAL A 229 -14.57 -50.83 -3.37
N ASP A 230 -13.60 -51.53 -3.95
CA ASP A 230 -13.13 -52.83 -3.43
C ASP A 230 -12.53 -52.67 -2.03
N ARG A 231 -11.82 -51.56 -1.78
CA ARG A 231 -11.23 -51.26 -0.46
C ARG A 231 -12.29 -50.93 0.60
N LEU A 232 -13.34 -50.20 0.23
CA LEU A 232 -14.42 -49.80 1.15
C LEU A 232 -15.46 -50.90 1.37
N ARG A 233 -15.64 -51.81 0.42
CA ARG A 233 -16.59 -52.92 0.51
C ARG A 233 -16.38 -53.78 1.77
N LEU A 234 -15.13 -53.99 2.17
CA LEU A 234 -14.76 -54.74 3.38
C LEU A 234 -15.21 -54.10 4.70
N GLN A 235 -15.70 -52.84 4.70
CA GLN A 235 -16.27 -52.20 5.89
C GLN A 235 -17.78 -52.40 6.03
N PHE A 236 -18.46 -52.89 4.99
CA PHE A 236 -19.92 -53.03 4.94
C PHE A 236 -20.39 -54.49 4.84
N GLU A 237 -19.45 -55.44 4.78
CA GLU A 237 -19.67 -56.88 4.94
C GLU A 237 -19.22 -57.31 6.34
#